data_AF-A0A812ID95-F1
#
_entry.id   AF-A0A812ID95-F1
#
_cell.length_a   1.000
_cell.length_b   1.000
_cell.length_c   1.000
_cell.angle_alpha   90.00
_cell.angle_beta   90.00
_cell.angle_gamma   90.00
#
_symmetry.space_group_name_H-M   'P 1'
#
loop_
_entity.id
_entity.type
_entity.pdbx_description
1 polymer ?
#
loop_
_entity_poly.entity_id
_entity_poly.type
_entity_poly.pdbx_seq_one_letter_code
_entity_poly.pdbx_strand_id
1 'polypeptide(L)'
;MAPGYGSPALASALKYMLLGSALYEPLRKALHSLGDDVGGVGGVGGLCNLGSPEACDSLAGRTGNYCFQPGVWSGLTCFAIVVLAVWTGPLFFGAVAMSRSLLKQDAPLEEGRETMSQAGLSCLWFAMPFTYMLADPFYRSSVATVVLAVSKAVSPLLGLPRQGVVDLHKALGWNAMAWASIHACGEIFYLCYQQGLQTIFQLSGRQGENLLYLLGLLTALLLVLHTLVVLLRKRDSIRRLFKSLHRLTAGLVLLSATAHWWPFALFLLPSAAAHGTAVAMGVASWLGRQASLARASLALAAAVLGALLGLLPVWKARETVMIAQGVGLLAPFAFPPLALLMEVVAAAFASLPILLTAPQVRTENGAFALMG
;
A
#
# COMPACT_ATOMS: atom_id res chain seq x y z
N MET A 1 -0.77 -17.71 -30.22
CA MET A 1 0.02 -16.99 -29.20
C MET A 1 -0.77 -15.77 -28.81
N ALA A 2 -1.01 -15.55 -27.51
CA ALA A 2 -1.68 -14.32 -27.08
C ALA A 2 -0.68 -13.16 -27.22
N PRO A 3 -1.05 -12.03 -27.86
CA PRO A 3 -0.15 -10.88 -27.99
C PRO A 3 0.38 -10.48 -26.61
N GLY A 4 1.65 -10.09 -26.53
CA GLY A 4 2.32 -9.69 -25.29
C GLY A 4 1.54 -8.55 -24.62
N TYR A 5 0.74 -8.89 -23.63
CA TYR A 5 -0.01 -7.92 -22.84
C TYR A 5 0.96 -7.27 -21.86
N GLY A 6 1.53 -6.13 -22.22
CA GLY A 6 2.29 -5.31 -21.28
C GLY A 6 2.60 -3.94 -21.84
N SER A 7 2.01 -2.89 -21.26
CA SER A 7 2.40 -1.53 -21.57
C SER A 7 3.75 -1.25 -20.93
N PRO A 8 4.82 -0.94 -21.70
CA PRO A 8 6.12 -0.60 -21.12
C PRO A 8 6.04 0.62 -20.19
N ALA A 9 5.02 1.48 -20.34
CA ALA A 9 4.84 2.67 -19.53
C ALA A 9 4.56 2.35 -18.05
N LEU A 10 3.67 1.40 -17.73
CA LEU A 10 3.34 1.09 -16.34
C LEU A 10 4.41 0.21 -15.67
N ALA A 11 5.01 -0.71 -16.43
CA ALA A 11 6.17 -1.45 -15.94
C ALA A 11 7.33 -0.50 -15.61
N SER A 12 7.56 0.52 -16.44
CA SER A 12 8.55 1.58 -16.17
C SER A 12 8.17 2.41 -14.95
N ALA A 13 6.90 2.77 -14.79
CA ALA A 13 6.40 3.48 -13.61
C ALA A 13 6.73 2.75 -12.29
N LEU A 14 6.53 1.43 -12.24
CA LEU A 14 6.87 0.65 -11.06
C LEU A 14 8.38 0.60 -10.78
N LYS A 15 9.23 0.59 -11.81
CA LYS A 15 10.68 0.72 -11.64
C LYS A 15 11.04 2.05 -10.98
N TYR A 16 10.39 3.14 -11.39
CA TYR A 16 10.61 4.45 -10.76
C TYR A 16 10.08 4.50 -9.32
N MET A 17 8.98 3.80 -9.00
CA MET A 17 8.53 3.67 -7.60
C MET A 17 9.54 2.90 -6.75
N LEU A 18 10.10 1.80 -7.28
CA LEU A 18 11.16 1.05 -6.60
C LEU A 18 12.43 1.89 -6.41
N LEU A 19 12.83 2.64 -7.43
CA LEU A 19 13.94 3.60 -7.31
C LEU A 19 13.63 4.66 -6.24
N GLY A 20 12.42 5.21 -6.23
CA GLY A 20 11.93 6.12 -5.19
C GLY A 20 12.03 5.53 -3.78
N SER A 21 11.73 4.24 -3.62
CA SER A 21 11.89 3.54 -2.32
C SER A 21 13.34 3.44 -1.89
N ALA A 22 14.24 3.14 -2.82
CA ALA A 22 15.67 3.03 -2.53
C ALA A 22 16.30 4.41 -2.22
N LEU A 23 15.76 5.47 -2.83
CA LEU A 23 16.20 6.84 -2.63
C LEU A 23 15.55 7.53 -1.42
N TYR A 24 14.53 6.94 -0.79
CA TYR A 24 13.82 7.57 0.33
C TYR A 24 14.76 7.97 1.48
N GLU A 25 15.59 7.04 1.96
CA GLU A 25 16.52 7.32 3.06
C GLU A 25 17.65 8.28 2.68
N PRO A 26 18.32 8.13 1.52
CA PRO A 26 19.25 9.14 1.03
C PRO A 26 18.62 10.54 0.92
N LEU A 27 17.41 10.64 0.38
CA LEU A 27 16.68 11.90 0.23
C LEU A 27 16.35 12.51 1.60
N ARG A 28 15.86 11.68 2.54
CA ARG A 28 15.60 12.10 3.92
C ARG A 28 16.86 12.66 4.57
N LYS A 29 18.00 11.97 4.46
CA LYS A 29 19.29 12.42 5.01
C LYS A 29 19.78 13.71 4.37
N ALA A 30 19.65 13.85 3.05
CA ALA A 30 20.06 15.06 2.35
C ALA A 30 19.22 16.27 2.78
N LEU A 31 17.91 16.09 2.93
CA LEU A 31 17.00 17.15 3.35
C LEU A 31 17.16 17.51 4.84
N HIS A 32 17.54 16.55 5.69
CA HIS A 32 17.85 16.81 7.10
C HIS A 32 18.95 17.85 7.29
N SER A 33 19.89 17.97 6.34
CA SER A 33 20.95 18.98 6.38
C SER A 33 20.48 20.42 6.07
N LEU A 34 19.25 20.60 5.57
CA LEU A 34 18.69 21.90 5.20
C LEU A 34 18.02 22.64 6.38
N GLY A 35 18.20 22.16 7.61
CA GLY A 35 17.87 22.93 8.82
C GLY A 35 16.41 22.85 9.28
N ASP A 36 15.54 22.20 8.51
CA ASP A 36 14.25 21.75 9.04
C ASP A 36 14.46 20.40 9.73
N ASP A 37 13.77 20.15 10.83
CA ASP A 37 13.55 18.81 11.40
C ASP A 37 12.69 17.95 10.45
N VAL A 38 13.06 17.91 9.15
CA VAL A 38 12.55 17.01 8.14
C VAL A 38 13.05 15.61 8.46
N GLY A 39 12.29 14.95 9.31
CA GLY A 39 12.04 13.54 9.13
C GLY A 39 12.92 12.63 9.97
N GLY A 40 12.57 12.48 11.25
CA GLY A 40 12.37 11.10 11.72
C GLY A 40 11.11 10.50 11.07
N VAL A 41 10.77 9.26 11.43
CA VAL A 41 9.46 8.65 11.13
C VAL A 41 8.28 9.63 11.25
N GLY A 42 8.34 10.58 12.19
CA GLY A 42 7.27 11.54 12.34
C GLY A 42 7.38 12.84 11.54
N GLY A 43 8.45 13.17 10.79
CA GLY A 43 8.47 14.37 9.94
C GLY A 43 7.56 14.28 8.70
N VAL A 44 7.15 13.07 8.30
CA VAL A 44 6.06 12.88 7.32
C VAL A 44 4.68 13.16 7.93
N GLY A 45 4.55 12.97 9.25
CA GLY A 45 3.36 13.32 10.02
C GLY A 45 3.50 14.63 10.81
N GLY A 46 4.57 15.40 10.70
CA GLY A 46 4.83 16.53 11.59
C GLY A 46 5.14 16.17 13.06
N LEU A 47 5.16 14.91 13.51
CA LEU A 47 5.56 14.57 14.89
C LEU A 47 7.08 14.44 15.01
N CYS A 48 7.76 15.37 15.66
CA CYS A 48 9.21 15.30 15.85
C CYS A 48 9.52 14.90 17.29
N ASN A 49 10.39 13.90 17.49
CA ASN A 49 10.95 13.62 18.81
C ASN A 49 12.14 14.55 19.01
N LEU A 50 12.00 15.56 19.86
CA LEU A 50 13.08 16.52 20.12
C LEU A 50 13.90 16.14 21.36
N GLY A 51 13.61 15.00 22.00
CA GLY A 51 14.31 14.49 23.19
C GLY A 51 14.06 15.31 24.47
N SER A 52 13.79 16.61 24.35
CA SER A 52 13.32 17.49 25.41
C SER A 52 12.06 18.21 24.99
N PRO A 53 11.05 18.29 25.86
CA PRO A 53 9.81 18.99 25.54
C PRO A 53 9.97 20.53 25.59
N GLU A 54 11.10 21.03 26.11
CA GLU A 54 11.49 22.45 26.06
C GLU A 54 12.00 22.88 24.69
N ALA A 55 12.35 21.93 23.82
CA ALA A 55 12.76 22.21 22.44
C ALA A 55 11.58 22.48 21.51
N CYS A 56 10.32 22.35 21.97
CA CYS A 56 9.17 22.77 21.18
C CYS A 56 9.02 24.29 21.24
N ASP A 57 9.05 24.97 20.09
CA ASP A 57 8.77 26.42 19.99
C ASP A 57 7.33 26.78 20.40
N SER A 58 6.43 25.80 20.45
CA SER A 58 5.01 25.96 20.78
C SER A 58 4.56 24.97 21.86
N LEU A 59 3.71 25.45 22.79
CA LEU A 59 2.99 24.62 23.75
C LEU A 59 1.83 23.84 23.09
N ALA A 60 1.27 24.36 22.01
CA ALA A 60 0.30 23.66 21.18
C ALA A 60 1.04 22.60 20.34
N GLY A 61 0.54 21.36 20.32
CA GLY A 61 1.25 20.25 19.65
C GLY A 61 2.23 19.48 20.52
N ARG A 62 2.42 19.86 21.78
CA ARG A 62 3.38 19.22 22.69
C ARG A 62 2.75 18.03 23.41
N THR A 63 3.36 16.86 23.28
CA THR A 63 2.95 15.65 24.01
C THR A 63 4.16 14.80 24.42
N GLY A 64 4.51 14.79 25.70
CA GLY A 64 5.74 14.14 26.16
C GLY A 64 6.96 14.78 25.49
N ASN A 65 7.90 13.96 24.99
CA ASN A 65 9.11 14.41 24.27
C ASN A 65 8.86 14.77 22.78
N TYR A 66 7.59 14.75 22.36
CA TYR A 66 7.23 15.03 20.98
C TYR A 66 6.66 16.43 20.80
N CYS A 67 7.03 17.04 19.69
CA CYS A 67 6.47 18.28 19.20
C CYS A 67 5.80 18.03 17.85
N PHE A 68 4.54 18.41 17.74
CA PHE A 68 3.83 18.39 16.47
C PHE A 68 4.07 19.71 15.71
N GLN A 69 4.70 19.59 14.54
CA GLN A 69 4.86 20.65 13.56
C GLN A 69 3.65 20.67 12.62
N PRO A 70 2.98 21.82 12.45
CA PRO A 70 1.89 21.95 11.51
C PRO A 70 2.36 21.66 10.07
N GLY A 71 1.46 21.11 9.27
CA GLY A 71 1.71 20.92 7.86
C GLY A 71 1.59 22.20 7.06
N VAL A 72 2.22 22.25 5.88
CA VAL A 72 2.06 23.36 4.93
C VAL A 72 0.80 23.23 4.10
N TRP A 73 0.23 22.02 3.97
CA TRP A 73 -1.00 21.76 3.21
C TRP A 73 -1.80 20.62 3.82
N SER A 74 -2.96 20.94 4.42
CA SER A 74 -3.85 19.93 5.05
C SER A 74 -3.14 19.01 6.06
N GLY A 75 -2.20 19.55 6.85
CA GLY A 75 -1.39 18.79 7.79
C GLY A 75 -0.24 17.98 7.17
N LEU A 76 -0.07 17.99 5.84
CA LEU A 76 1.10 17.40 5.18
C LEU A 76 2.27 18.37 5.26
N THR A 77 3.44 17.85 5.63
CA THR A 77 4.70 18.59 5.56
C THR A 77 5.20 18.69 4.12
N CYS A 78 6.11 19.63 3.83
CA CYS A 78 6.75 19.71 2.51
C CYS A 78 7.36 18.37 2.09
N PHE A 79 8.03 17.68 3.02
CA PHE A 79 8.61 16.37 2.77
C PHE A 79 7.55 15.32 2.44
N ALA A 80 6.43 15.28 3.18
CA ALA A 80 5.33 14.35 2.88
C ALA A 80 4.76 14.58 1.47
N ILE A 81 4.63 15.84 1.03
CA ILE A 81 4.17 16.19 -0.32
C ILE A 81 5.15 15.68 -1.38
N VAL A 82 6.46 15.89 -1.18
CA VAL A 82 7.51 15.39 -2.10
C VAL A 82 7.48 13.86 -2.16
N VAL A 83 7.42 13.19 -1.01
CA VAL A 83 7.32 11.72 -0.94
C VAL A 83 6.09 11.23 -1.68
N LEU A 84 4.91 11.82 -1.44
CA LEU A 84 3.68 11.47 -2.15
C LEU A 84 3.80 11.68 -3.66
N ALA A 85 4.38 12.79 -4.10
CA ALA A 85 4.57 13.08 -5.52
C ALA A 85 5.50 12.06 -6.18
N VAL A 86 6.64 11.74 -5.56
CA VAL A 86 7.60 10.73 -6.06
C VAL A 86 7.00 9.33 -6.04
N TRP A 87 6.21 9.01 -5.00
CA TRP A 87 5.65 7.68 -4.79
C TRP A 87 4.45 7.38 -5.68
N THR A 88 3.59 8.37 -5.91
CA THR A 88 2.31 8.19 -6.63
C THR A 88 2.37 8.70 -8.07
N GLY A 89 3.25 9.65 -8.36
CA GLY A 89 3.43 10.26 -9.68
C GLY A 89 3.68 9.23 -10.79
N PRO A 90 4.65 8.30 -10.64
CA PRO A 90 4.90 7.30 -11.68
C PRO A 90 3.65 6.47 -12.01
N LEU A 91 2.91 6.02 -11.00
CA LEU A 91 1.67 5.26 -11.19
C LEU A 91 0.61 6.10 -11.94
N PHE A 92 0.40 7.34 -11.52
CA PHE A 92 -0.54 8.25 -12.16
C PHE A 92 -0.19 8.51 -13.64
N PHE A 93 1.04 8.96 -13.91
CA PHE A 93 1.47 9.27 -15.27
C PHE A 93 1.55 8.03 -16.16
N GLY A 94 1.99 6.89 -15.61
CA GLY A 94 2.01 5.61 -16.31
C GLY A 94 0.60 5.15 -16.72
N ALA A 95 -0.38 5.29 -15.83
CA ALA A 95 -1.78 4.95 -16.09
C ALA A 95 -2.42 5.87 -17.14
N VAL A 96 -2.17 7.19 -17.08
CA VAL A 96 -2.62 8.16 -18.09
C VAL A 96 -1.98 7.88 -19.46
N ALA A 97 -0.66 7.65 -19.49
CA ALA A 97 0.06 7.34 -20.72
C ALA A 97 -0.46 6.05 -21.38
N MET A 98 -0.69 5.01 -20.57
CA MET A 98 -1.28 3.75 -21.03
C MET A 98 -2.69 3.94 -21.59
N SER A 99 -3.54 4.71 -20.89
CA SER A 99 -4.89 5.03 -21.38
C SER A 99 -4.85 5.72 -22.75
N ARG A 100 -4.01 6.75 -22.90
CA ARG A 100 -3.83 7.49 -24.16
C ARG A 100 -3.30 6.60 -25.30
N SER A 101 -2.34 5.73 -25.01
CA SER A 101 -1.78 4.79 -26.00
C SER A 101 -2.84 3.84 -26.53
N LEU A 102 -3.65 3.27 -25.63
CA LEU A 102 -4.70 2.32 -25.99
C LEU A 102 -5.87 2.98 -26.73
N LEU A 103 -6.13 4.28 -26.49
CA LEU A 103 -7.12 5.05 -27.25
C LEU A 103 -6.66 5.40 -28.68
N LYS A 104 -5.35 5.47 -28.91
CA LYS A 104 -4.77 5.75 -30.24
C LYS A 104 -4.63 4.49 -31.10
N GLN A 105 -4.60 3.31 -30.49
CA GLN A 105 -4.46 2.04 -31.21
C GLN A 105 -5.79 1.61 -31.85
N ASP A 106 -6.11 2.22 -33.00
CA ASP A 106 -6.77 1.54 -34.12
C ASP A 106 -5.74 0.83 -35.03
N ALA A 107 -4.44 0.97 -34.72
CA ALA A 107 -3.31 0.40 -35.46
C ALA A 107 -2.82 -0.93 -34.84
N PRO A 108 -2.38 -1.90 -35.67
CA PRO A 108 -1.98 -3.24 -35.22
C PRO A 108 -0.87 -3.17 -34.17
N LEU A 109 -1.02 -3.96 -33.10
CA LEU A 109 -0.05 -4.09 -32.01
C LEU A 109 1.29 -4.61 -32.56
N GLU A 110 2.28 -3.73 -32.66
CA GLU A 110 3.66 -4.16 -32.85
C GLU A 110 4.13 -4.96 -31.62
N GLU A 111 4.65 -6.14 -31.89
CA GLU A 111 5.16 -7.08 -30.91
C GLU A 111 6.43 -6.49 -30.26
N GLY A 112 6.25 -5.91 -29.07
CA GLY A 112 7.33 -5.26 -28.33
C GLY A 112 8.43 -6.26 -27.97
N ARG A 113 9.61 -6.09 -28.59
CA ARG A 113 10.86 -6.76 -28.21
C ARG A 113 11.19 -6.41 -26.76
N GLU A 114 10.96 -7.35 -25.84
CA GLU A 114 11.42 -7.23 -24.45
C GLU A 114 12.95 -7.06 -24.43
N THR A 115 13.43 -5.90 -23.97
CA THR A 115 14.87 -5.65 -23.88
C THR A 115 15.42 -6.27 -22.59
N MET A 116 16.53 -6.99 -22.74
CA MET A 116 17.33 -7.69 -21.71
C MET A 116 17.63 -6.85 -20.44
N SER A 117 17.40 -5.54 -20.48
CA SER A 117 17.47 -4.60 -19.33
C SER A 117 16.42 -4.88 -18.24
N GLN A 118 15.28 -5.50 -18.56
CA GLN A 118 14.27 -5.93 -17.57
C GLN A 118 14.74 -7.08 -16.68
N ALA A 119 15.66 -7.92 -17.17
CA ALA A 119 16.20 -9.04 -16.41
C ALA A 119 17.25 -8.57 -15.38
N GLY A 120 18.10 -7.60 -15.72
CA GLY A 120 19.24 -7.17 -14.88
C GLY A 120 18.85 -6.53 -13.53
N LEU A 121 17.80 -5.70 -13.51
CA LEU A 121 17.28 -5.09 -12.27
C LEU A 121 16.50 -6.08 -11.40
N SER A 122 15.91 -7.11 -12.02
CA SER A 122 15.32 -8.24 -11.30
C SER A 122 16.42 -9.14 -10.72
N CYS A 123 17.54 -9.37 -11.43
CA CYS A 123 18.65 -10.22 -10.95
C CYS A 123 19.28 -9.76 -9.61
N LEU A 124 19.31 -8.45 -9.31
CA LEU A 124 19.81 -7.93 -8.01
C LEU A 124 18.87 -8.24 -6.83
N TRP A 125 17.61 -8.61 -7.10
CA TRP A 125 16.63 -9.04 -6.09
C TRP A 125 16.40 -10.56 -6.08
N PHE A 126 16.86 -11.27 -7.12
CA PHE A 126 16.54 -12.68 -7.40
C PHE A 126 17.65 -13.69 -7.07
N ALA A 127 18.88 -13.27 -6.75
CA ALA A 127 20.00 -14.20 -6.60
C ALA A 127 19.89 -15.16 -5.39
N MET A 128 18.97 -14.95 -4.44
CA MET A 128 18.82 -15.82 -3.27
C MET A 128 17.61 -16.79 -3.28
N PRO A 129 16.42 -16.50 -3.85
CA PRO A 129 15.28 -17.44 -3.83
C PRO A 129 15.20 -18.40 -5.02
N PHE A 130 16.03 -18.24 -6.05
CA PHE A 130 15.92 -18.95 -7.33
C PHE A 130 16.09 -20.48 -7.23
N THR A 131 16.78 -20.98 -6.21
CA THR A 131 17.02 -22.43 -6.02
C THR A 131 15.81 -23.16 -5.43
N TYR A 132 14.89 -22.47 -4.76
CA TYR A 132 13.71 -23.09 -4.13
C TYR A 132 12.49 -23.20 -5.06
N MET A 133 12.52 -22.54 -6.23
CA MET A 133 11.38 -22.39 -7.12
C MET A 133 11.28 -23.45 -8.23
N LEU A 134 12.29 -24.30 -8.41
CA LEU A 134 12.36 -25.27 -9.51
C LEU A 134 11.65 -26.62 -9.24
N ALA A 135 10.93 -26.79 -8.13
CA ALA A 135 10.53 -28.12 -7.67
C ALA A 135 9.02 -28.42 -7.49
N ASP A 136 8.06 -27.52 -7.69
CA ASP A 136 6.67 -27.79 -7.24
C ASP A 136 5.57 -27.73 -8.34
N PRO A 137 4.96 -28.89 -8.73
CA PRO A 137 3.90 -29.01 -9.74
C PRO A 137 2.47 -28.59 -9.33
N PHE A 138 2.27 -27.89 -8.21
CA PHE A 138 0.96 -27.81 -7.51
C PHE A 138 -0.19 -26.99 -8.14
N TYR A 139 -0.27 -26.76 -9.45
CA TYR A 139 -1.36 -25.96 -10.05
C TYR A 139 -2.54 -26.78 -10.62
N ARG A 140 -3.74 -26.54 -10.07
CA ARG A 140 -5.12 -26.48 -10.66
C ARG A 140 -6.15 -26.59 -9.49
N SER A 141 -7.32 -25.94 -9.35
CA SER A 141 -8.17 -25.02 -10.15
C SER A 141 -9.26 -24.31 -9.28
N SER A 142 -9.48 -23.00 -9.51
CA SER A 142 -10.73 -22.15 -9.47
C SER A 142 -11.63 -22.03 -8.20
N VAL A 143 -12.37 -20.96 -7.82
CA VAL A 143 -12.70 -19.55 -8.25
C VAL A 143 -12.81 -18.68 -6.95
N ALA A 144 -12.98 -17.35 -6.95
CA ALA A 144 -12.20 -16.26 -7.50
C ALA A 144 -13.07 -14.99 -7.48
N THR A 145 -12.85 -14.02 -6.58
CA THR A 145 -13.44 -12.69 -6.84
C THR A 145 -12.72 -11.50 -6.23
N VAL A 146 -12.23 -11.52 -4.98
CA VAL A 146 -11.80 -10.23 -4.37
C VAL A 146 -10.28 -9.97 -4.47
N VAL A 147 -9.42 -10.94 -4.14
CA VAL A 147 -7.98 -10.86 -4.48
C VAL A 147 -7.74 -11.06 -5.98
N LEU A 148 -8.69 -11.73 -6.64
CA LEU A 148 -8.75 -11.79 -8.09
C LEU A 148 -9.28 -10.52 -8.73
N ALA A 149 -9.96 -9.62 -8.03
CA ALA A 149 -10.33 -8.32 -8.58
C ALA A 149 -9.08 -7.44 -8.70
N VAL A 150 -8.23 -7.38 -7.65
CA VAL A 150 -6.94 -6.69 -7.75
C VAL A 150 -6.03 -7.41 -8.74
N SER A 151 -5.86 -8.74 -8.66
CA SER A 151 -5.01 -9.45 -9.62
C SER A 151 -5.55 -9.42 -11.06
N LYS A 152 -6.87 -9.44 -11.33
CA LYS A 152 -7.42 -9.30 -12.70
C LYS A 152 -7.45 -7.85 -13.19
N ALA A 153 -7.64 -6.88 -12.30
CA ALA A 153 -7.57 -5.47 -12.67
C ALA A 153 -6.11 -5.08 -12.93
N VAL A 154 -5.20 -5.52 -12.08
CA VAL A 154 -3.80 -5.13 -12.05
C VAL A 154 -2.94 -6.00 -12.97
N SER A 155 -3.22 -7.30 -13.17
CA SER A 155 -2.43 -8.15 -14.10
C SER A 155 -2.34 -7.57 -15.51
N PRO A 156 -3.45 -7.14 -16.16
CA PRO A 156 -3.40 -6.48 -17.46
C PRO A 156 -2.63 -5.14 -17.43
N LEU A 157 -2.71 -4.43 -16.30
CA LEU A 157 -2.00 -3.17 -16.10
C LEU A 157 -0.48 -3.41 -15.99
N LEU A 158 -0.06 -4.41 -15.21
CA LEU A 158 1.34 -4.78 -14.99
C LEU A 158 1.98 -5.49 -16.18
N GLY A 159 1.16 -5.98 -17.10
CA GLY A 159 1.60 -6.87 -18.17
C GLY A 159 2.16 -8.20 -17.68
N LEU A 160 1.77 -8.63 -16.47
CA LEU A 160 2.19 -9.91 -15.92
C LEU A 160 1.06 -10.91 -16.09
N PRO A 161 1.32 -12.17 -16.48
CA PRO A 161 0.31 -13.21 -16.39
C PRO A 161 -0.13 -13.34 -14.93
N ARG A 162 -1.38 -13.74 -14.71
CA ARG A 162 -1.92 -13.95 -13.35
C ARG A 162 -1.00 -14.78 -12.46
N GLN A 163 -0.36 -15.80 -13.03
CA GLN A 163 0.59 -16.64 -12.31
C GLN A 163 1.82 -15.84 -11.83
N GLY A 164 2.38 -15.01 -12.70
CA GLY A 164 3.47 -14.09 -12.35
C GLY A 164 3.10 -13.11 -11.24
N VAL A 165 1.88 -12.57 -11.23
CA VAL A 165 1.39 -11.70 -10.14
C VAL A 165 1.32 -12.48 -8.81
N VAL A 166 0.85 -13.73 -8.85
CA VAL A 166 0.78 -14.59 -7.65
C VAL A 166 2.16 -14.92 -7.12
N ASP A 167 3.11 -15.24 -7.99
CA ASP A 167 4.47 -15.58 -7.55
C ASP A 167 5.23 -14.36 -7.04
N LEU A 168 5.05 -13.19 -7.68
CA LEU A 168 5.54 -11.91 -7.17
C LEU A 168 4.95 -11.61 -5.78
N HIS A 169 3.64 -11.77 -5.59
CA HIS A 169 2.99 -11.56 -4.29
C HIS A 169 3.57 -12.47 -3.19
N LYS A 170 3.83 -13.76 -3.50
CA LYS A 170 4.47 -14.67 -2.54
C LYS A 170 5.89 -14.23 -2.21
N ALA A 171 6.68 -13.86 -3.21
CA ALA A 171 8.06 -13.41 -3.01
C ALA A 171 8.11 -12.16 -2.13
N LEU A 172 7.27 -11.17 -2.42
CA LEU A 172 7.11 -9.95 -1.61
C LEU A 172 6.65 -10.27 -0.19
N GLY A 173 5.69 -11.19 -0.03
CA GLY A 173 5.19 -11.61 1.27
C GLY A 173 6.27 -12.26 2.15
N TRP A 174 7.10 -13.12 1.57
CA TRP A 174 8.22 -13.74 2.29
C TRP A 174 9.32 -12.74 2.64
N ASN A 175 9.65 -11.82 1.71
CA ASN A 175 10.62 -10.77 1.99
C ASN A 175 10.14 -9.83 3.10
N ALA A 176 8.86 -9.42 3.06
CA ALA A 176 8.26 -8.59 4.10
C ALA A 176 8.29 -9.31 5.46
N MET A 177 7.98 -10.61 5.49
CA MET A 177 8.09 -11.43 6.69
C MET A 177 9.51 -11.47 7.25
N ALA A 178 10.52 -11.73 6.41
CA ALA A 178 11.91 -11.79 6.84
C ALA A 178 12.40 -10.47 7.44
N TRP A 179 12.15 -9.35 6.75
CA TRP A 179 12.57 -8.03 7.23
C TRP A 179 11.83 -7.61 8.50
N ALA A 180 10.51 -7.84 8.57
CA ALA A 180 9.73 -7.55 9.77
C ALA A 180 10.17 -8.41 10.96
N SER A 181 10.54 -9.67 10.74
CA SER A 181 11.10 -10.52 11.80
C SER A 181 12.46 -10.00 12.29
N ILE A 182 13.38 -9.64 11.39
CA ILE A 182 14.68 -9.06 11.78
C ILE A 182 14.46 -7.77 12.58
N HIS A 183 13.60 -6.88 12.10
CA HIS A 183 13.27 -5.63 12.79
C HIS A 183 12.66 -5.89 14.17
N ALA A 184 11.62 -6.73 14.27
CA ALA A 184 10.97 -7.04 15.55
C ALA A 184 11.95 -7.68 16.56
N CYS A 185 12.81 -8.60 16.12
CA CYS A 185 13.83 -9.19 16.98
C CYS A 185 14.86 -8.16 17.45
N GLY A 186 15.30 -7.24 16.58
CA GLY A 186 16.21 -6.16 16.93
C GLY A 186 15.62 -5.22 17.99
N GLU A 187 14.38 -4.79 17.80
CA GLU A 187 13.65 -3.94 18.76
C GLU A 187 13.45 -4.65 20.11
N ILE A 188 13.04 -5.93 20.10
CA ILE A 188 12.90 -6.71 21.34
C ILE A 188 14.24 -6.81 22.07
N PHE A 189 15.33 -7.10 21.35
CA PHE A 189 16.67 -7.17 21.95
C PHE A 189 17.09 -5.83 22.55
N TYR A 190 16.88 -4.73 21.82
CA TYR A 190 17.16 -3.37 22.29
C TYR A 190 16.38 -3.04 23.58
N LEU A 191 15.08 -3.32 23.61
CA LEU A 191 14.22 -3.08 24.77
C LEU A 191 14.62 -3.94 25.98
N CYS A 192 14.92 -5.23 25.75
CA CYS A 192 15.45 -6.12 26.79
C CYS A 192 16.75 -5.59 27.39
N TYR A 193 17.65 -5.07 26.55
CA TYR A 193 18.98 -4.61 26.97
C TYR A 193 18.94 -3.26 27.69
N GLN A 194 18.16 -2.29 27.19
CA GLN A 194 18.18 -0.91 27.69
C GLN A 194 17.17 -0.63 28.82
N GLN A 195 15.96 -1.16 28.72
CA GLN A 195 14.82 -0.68 29.51
C GLN A 195 14.08 -1.78 30.27
N GLY A 196 14.23 -3.05 29.86
CA GLY A 196 13.49 -4.19 30.36
C GLY A 196 12.07 -4.28 29.77
N LEU A 197 11.63 -5.48 29.38
CA LEU A 197 10.37 -5.71 28.63
C LEU A 197 9.10 -5.17 29.30
N GLN A 198 9.10 -5.03 30.63
CA GLN A 198 7.93 -4.54 31.37
C GLN A 198 7.59 -3.08 31.03
N THR A 199 8.56 -2.30 30.57
CA THR A 199 8.37 -0.89 30.19
C THR A 199 7.40 -0.73 29.02
N ILE A 200 7.34 -1.69 28.09
CA ILE A 200 6.40 -1.68 26.94
C ILE A 200 4.94 -1.60 27.41
N PHE A 201 4.63 -2.16 28.58
CA PHE A 201 3.27 -2.20 29.13
C PHE A 201 2.93 -0.99 30.02
N GLN A 202 3.89 -0.07 30.23
CA GLN A 202 3.67 1.15 31.00
C GLN A 202 3.03 2.21 30.10
N LEU A 203 1.71 2.10 29.92
CA LEU A 203 0.92 3.01 29.08
C LEU A 203 0.57 4.33 29.79
N SER A 204 0.80 4.43 31.10
CA SER A 204 0.54 5.63 31.89
C SER A 204 1.78 6.53 31.99
N GLY A 205 1.58 7.86 31.93
CA GLY A 205 2.62 8.85 32.15
C GLY A 205 3.23 9.46 30.88
N ARG A 206 4.44 10.02 30.99
CA ARG A 206 5.14 10.73 29.90
C ARG A 206 5.65 9.80 28.77
N GLN A 207 5.47 8.48 28.89
CA GLN A 207 6.06 7.47 28.00
C GLN A 207 5.08 6.91 26.95
N GLY A 208 4.32 7.74 26.24
CA GLY A 208 3.46 7.18 25.17
C GLY A 208 4.23 6.68 23.94
N GLU A 209 5.56 6.72 23.93
CA GLU A 209 6.39 5.94 22.99
C GLU A 209 6.10 4.43 23.13
N ASN A 210 5.73 3.97 24.33
CA ASN A 210 5.40 2.57 24.62
C ASN A 210 4.26 2.03 23.75
N LEU A 211 3.37 2.91 23.29
CA LEU A 211 2.29 2.53 22.38
C LEU A 211 2.80 2.17 20.97
N LEU A 212 3.88 2.83 20.48
CA LEU A 212 4.53 2.44 19.22
C LEU A 212 5.08 1.02 19.34
N TYR A 213 5.79 0.71 20.44
CA TYR A 213 6.34 -0.62 20.68
C TYR A 213 5.24 -1.67 20.86
N LEU A 214 4.15 -1.35 21.56
CA LEU A 214 3.02 -2.26 21.73
C LEU A 214 2.33 -2.57 20.40
N LEU A 215 2.12 -1.56 19.55
CA LEU A 215 1.55 -1.75 18.21
C LEU A 215 2.52 -2.48 17.28
N GLY A 216 3.83 -2.26 17.42
CA GLY A 216 4.87 -3.00 16.71
C GLY A 216 4.85 -4.48 17.09
N LEU A 217 4.76 -4.78 18.39
CA LEU A 217 4.60 -6.14 18.90
C LEU A 217 3.30 -6.79 18.40
N LEU A 218 2.17 -6.08 18.46
CA LEU A 218 0.90 -6.54 17.90
C LEU A 218 1.02 -6.85 16.41
N THR A 219 1.69 -5.99 15.65
CA THR A 219 1.95 -6.18 14.21
C THR A 219 2.78 -7.43 13.97
N ALA A 220 3.85 -7.64 14.74
CA ALA A 220 4.68 -8.83 14.66
C ALA A 220 3.90 -10.12 14.98
N LEU A 221 3.06 -10.11 16.02
CA LEU A 221 2.20 -11.24 16.38
C LEU A 221 1.18 -11.56 15.28
N LEU A 222 0.55 -10.52 14.70
CA LEU A 222 -0.37 -10.68 13.57
C LEU A 222 0.35 -11.23 12.32
N LEU A 223 1.60 -10.83 12.11
CA LEU A 223 2.41 -11.35 11.00
C LEU A 223 2.80 -12.82 11.20
N VAL A 224 3.11 -13.23 12.43
CA VAL A 224 3.31 -14.65 12.79
C VAL A 224 2.02 -15.42 12.51
N LEU A 225 0.87 -14.93 12.97
CA LEU A 225 -0.43 -15.56 12.71
C LEU A 225 -0.72 -15.66 11.20
N HIS A 226 -0.48 -14.59 10.44
CA HIS A 226 -0.63 -14.57 8.98
C HIS A 226 0.26 -15.63 8.32
N THR A 227 1.51 -15.73 8.75
CA THR A 227 2.47 -16.72 8.26
C THR A 227 2.02 -18.14 8.58
N LEU A 228 1.51 -18.38 9.78
CA LEU A 228 0.94 -19.68 10.16
C LEU A 228 -0.25 -20.05 9.25
N VAL A 229 -1.15 -19.12 8.93
CA VAL A 229 -2.23 -19.37 7.97
C VAL A 229 -1.68 -19.79 6.59
N VAL A 230 -0.60 -19.15 6.13
CA VAL A 230 0.07 -19.48 4.86
C VAL A 230 0.78 -20.83 4.88
N LEU A 231 1.44 -21.18 5.99
CA LEU A 231 2.11 -22.47 6.17
C LEU A 231 1.12 -23.63 6.30
N LEU A 232 0.02 -23.41 7.02
CA LEU A 232 -1.01 -24.42 7.26
C LEU A 232 -2.01 -24.56 6.11
N ARG A 233 -1.86 -23.80 5.01
CA ARG A 233 -2.80 -23.77 3.87
C ARG A 233 -3.11 -25.13 3.24
N LYS A 234 -2.19 -26.09 3.36
CA LYS A 234 -2.35 -27.47 2.83
C LYS A 234 -3.15 -28.38 3.77
N ARG A 235 -3.38 -28.01 5.04
CA ARG A 235 -4.20 -28.80 5.99
C ARG A 235 -5.68 -28.68 5.66
N ASP A 236 -6.43 -29.78 5.73
CA ASP A 236 -7.84 -29.82 5.31
C ASP A 236 -8.74 -28.81 6.02
N SER A 237 -8.52 -28.59 7.33
CA SER A 237 -9.28 -27.61 8.13
C SER A 237 -9.07 -26.18 7.65
N ILE A 238 -7.84 -25.82 7.27
CA ILE A 238 -7.48 -24.48 6.80
C ILE A 238 -7.78 -24.33 5.30
N ARG A 239 -7.59 -25.36 4.48
CA ARG A 239 -7.72 -25.28 3.01
C ARG A 239 -9.05 -24.67 2.57
N ARG A 240 -10.17 -25.02 3.24
CA ARG A 240 -11.51 -24.49 2.96
C ARG A 240 -11.64 -23.00 3.32
N LEU A 241 -10.99 -22.57 4.39
CA LEU A 241 -11.08 -21.21 4.94
C LEU A 241 -9.91 -20.31 4.55
N PHE A 242 -8.87 -20.86 3.90
CA PHE A 242 -7.57 -20.24 3.70
C PHE A 242 -7.69 -18.85 3.10
N LYS A 243 -8.50 -18.68 2.05
CA LYS A 243 -8.68 -17.38 1.39
C LYS A 243 -9.27 -16.32 2.32
N SER A 244 -10.23 -16.71 3.16
CA SER A 244 -10.87 -15.79 4.11
C SER A 244 -9.88 -15.41 5.21
N LEU A 245 -9.27 -16.41 5.84
CA LEU A 245 -8.28 -16.24 6.91
C LEU A 245 -7.07 -15.43 6.45
N HIS A 246 -6.53 -15.74 5.27
CA HIS A 246 -5.38 -15.05 4.70
C HIS A 246 -5.68 -13.57 4.42
N ARG A 247 -6.86 -13.25 3.88
CA ARG A 247 -7.27 -11.85 3.65
C ARG A 247 -7.50 -11.10 4.94
N LEU A 248 -8.22 -11.71 5.88
CA LEU A 248 -8.49 -11.11 7.18
C LEU A 248 -7.18 -10.79 7.90
N THR A 249 -6.30 -11.78 8.02
CA THR A 249 -4.99 -11.58 8.68
C THR A 249 -4.10 -10.60 7.93
N ALA A 250 -4.07 -10.59 6.59
CA ALA A 250 -3.35 -9.58 5.82
C ALA A 250 -3.89 -8.16 6.05
N GLY A 251 -5.21 -8.00 6.06
CA GLY A 251 -5.85 -6.72 6.37
C GLY A 251 -5.52 -6.24 7.78
N LEU A 252 -5.59 -7.13 8.77
CA LEU A 252 -5.20 -6.82 10.15
C LEU A 252 -3.72 -6.43 10.26
N VAL A 253 -2.81 -7.13 9.56
CA VAL A 253 -1.38 -6.77 9.50
C VAL A 253 -1.18 -5.39 8.89
N LEU A 254 -1.88 -5.04 7.81
CA LEU A 254 -1.76 -3.72 7.19
C LEU A 254 -2.31 -2.61 8.10
N LEU A 255 -3.45 -2.84 8.75
CA LEU A 255 -4.05 -1.88 9.68
C LEU A 255 -3.18 -1.68 10.94
N SER A 256 -2.61 -2.76 11.49
CA SER A 256 -1.70 -2.64 12.63
C SER A 256 -0.37 -1.99 12.23
N ALA A 257 0.19 -2.32 11.06
CA ALA A 257 1.40 -1.70 10.54
C ALA A 257 1.22 -0.19 10.29
N THR A 258 0.07 0.24 9.77
CA THR A 258 -0.25 1.67 9.61
C THR A 258 -0.41 2.39 10.94
N ALA A 259 -1.03 1.75 11.94
CA ALA A 259 -1.08 2.30 13.28
C ALA A 259 0.32 2.41 13.91
N HIS A 260 1.14 1.36 13.80
CA HIS A 260 2.51 1.33 14.32
C HIS A 260 3.41 2.38 13.65
N TRP A 261 3.25 2.60 12.34
CA TRP A 261 4.09 3.51 11.56
C TRP A 261 3.24 4.43 10.69
N TRP A 262 2.97 5.65 11.16
CA TRP A 262 2.00 6.56 10.51
C TRP A 262 2.31 6.93 9.06
N PRO A 263 3.59 7.12 8.64
CA PRO A 263 3.93 7.35 7.23
C PRO A 263 3.49 6.21 6.31
N PHE A 264 3.27 5.01 6.86
CA PHE A 264 2.88 3.84 6.10
C PHE A 264 1.55 4.04 5.37
N ALA A 265 0.62 4.84 5.89
CA ALA A 265 -0.60 5.20 5.17
C ALA A 265 -0.27 5.90 3.83
N LEU A 266 0.67 6.85 3.82
CA LEU A 266 1.08 7.55 2.59
C LEU A 266 1.70 6.60 1.57
N PHE A 267 2.50 5.64 2.02
CA PHE A 267 3.12 4.64 1.15
C PHE A 267 2.13 3.61 0.61
N LEU A 268 0.97 3.45 1.25
CA LEU A 268 -0.08 2.54 0.79
C LEU A 268 -1.03 3.17 -0.23
N LEU A 269 -0.94 4.47 -0.50
CA LEU A 269 -1.81 5.18 -1.45
C LEU A 269 -1.88 4.49 -2.84
N PRO A 270 -0.77 4.05 -3.47
CA PRO A 270 -0.84 3.28 -4.72
C PRO A 270 -1.63 1.97 -4.60
N SER A 271 -1.48 1.28 -3.47
CA SER A 271 -2.22 0.05 -3.17
C SER A 271 -3.70 0.35 -2.93
N ALA A 272 -4.01 1.44 -2.21
CA ALA A 272 -5.37 1.91 -1.99
C ALA A 272 -6.05 2.30 -3.31
N ALA A 273 -5.35 3.00 -4.20
CA ALA A 273 -5.81 3.37 -5.53
C ALA A 273 -6.12 2.13 -6.39
N ALA A 274 -5.19 1.16 -6.42
CA ALA A 274 -5.40 -0.10 -7.13
C ALA A 274 -6.59 -0.90 -6.57
N HIS A 275 -6.74 -0.93 -5.24
CA HIS A 275 -7.87 -1.60 -4.58
C HIS A 275 -9.20 -0.90 -4.86
N GLY A 276 -9.25 0.43 -4.75
CA GLY A 276 -10.43 1.23 -5.07
C GLY A 276 -10.87 1.06 -6.52
N THR A 277 -9.90 1.02 -7.46
CA THR A 277 -10.17 0.72 -8.87
C THR A 277 -10.78 -0.68 -9.03
N ALA A 278 -10.22 -1.69 -8.37
CA ALA A 278 -10.72 -3.05 -8.43
C ALA A 278 -12.14 -3.20 -7.84
N VAL A 279 -12.44 -2.50 -6.74
CA VAL A 279 -13.79 -2.42 -6.16
C VAL A 279 -14.75 -1.78 -7.15
N ALA A 280 -14.40 -0.63 -7.73
CA ALA A 280 -15.23 0.07 -8.70
C ALA A 280 -15.48 -0.76 -9.98
N MET A 281 -14.48 -1.53 -10.44
CA MET A 281 -14.66 -2.49 -11.53
C MET A 281 -15.63 -3.62 -11.16
N GLY A 282 -15.59 -4.10 -9.92
CA GLY A 282 -16.56 -5.09 -9.42
C GLY A 282 -17.99 -4.54 -9.44
N VAL A 283 -18.19 -3.31 -8.97
CA VAL A 283 -19.49 -2.63 -9.01
C VAL A 283 -19.97 -2.40 -10.45
N ALA A 284 -19.10 -1.90 -11.34
CA ALA A 284 -19.43 -1.71 -12.74
C ALA A 284 -19.81 -3.03 -13.43
N SER A 285 -19.07 -4.11 -13.17
CA SER A 285 -19.36 -5.44 -13.70
C SER A 285 -20.70 -5.99 -13.19
N TRP A 286 -21.02 -5.77 -11.91
CA TRP A 286 -22.33 -6.14 -11.35
C TRP A 286 -23.49 -5.40 -12.04
N LEU A 287 -23.26 -4.17 -12.48
CA LEU A 287 -24.19 -3.36 -13.28
C LEU A 287 -24.16 -3.67 -14.79
N GLY A 288 -23.54 -4.79 -15.19
CA GLY A 288 -23.48 -5.22 -16.60
C GLY A 288 -22.55 -4.37 -17.48
N ARG A 289 -21.61 -3.62 -16.89
CA ARG A 289 -20.62 -2.81 -17.60
C ARG A 289 -19.29 -3.56 -17.67
N GLN A 290 -18.68 -3.61 -18.86
CA GLN A 290 -17.32 -4.12 -19.02
C GLN A 290 -16.41 -3.00 -19.53
N ALA A 291 -15.48 -2.57 -18.66
CA ALA A 291 -14.53 -1.52 -19.00
C ALA A 291 -13.40 -2.07 -19.88
N SER A 292 -13.07 -1.32 -20.95
CA SER A 292 -11.85 -1.57 -21.71
C SER A 292 -10.60 -1.29 -20.86
N LEU A 293 -9.46 -1.83 -21.28
CA LEU A 293 -8.18 -1.61 -20.60
C LEU A 293 -7.80 -0.11 -20.54
N ALA A 294 -8.13 0.66 -21.59
CA ALA A 294 -7.91 2.10 -21.63
C ALA A 294 -8.71 2.83 -20.53
N ARG A 295 -9.97 2.43 -20.32
CA ARG A 295 -10.84 2.97 -19.27
C ARG A 295 -10.41 2.52 -17.88
N ALA A 296 -10.01 1.27 -17.71
CA ALA A 296 -9.46 0.77 -16.45
C ALA A 296 -8.17 1.53 -16.06
N SER A 297 -7.32 1.84 -17.03
CA SER A 297 -6.10 2.66 -16.81
C SER A 297 -6.45 4.10 -16.42
N LEU A 298 -7.42 4.72 -17.09
CA LEU A 298 -7.89 6.06 -16.72
C LEU A 298 -8.54 6.08 -15.33
N ALA A 299 -9.32 5.04 -15.00
CA ALA A 299 -9.91 4.87 -13.69
C ALA A 299 -8.83 4.73 -12.59
N LEU A 300 -7.73 4.02 -12.86
CA LEU A 300 -6.60 3.94 -11.93
C LEU A 300 -5.95 5.31 -11.69
N ALA A 301 -5.75 6.11 -12.73
CA ALA A 301 -5.24 7.47 -12.59
C ALA A 301 -6.18 8.33 -11.72
N ALA A 302 -7.49 8.25 -11.96
CA ALA A 302 -8.48 8.92 -11.13
C ALA A 302 -8.50 8.40 -9.69
N ALA A 303 -8.29 7.10 -9.47
CA ALA A 303 -8.18 6.50 -8.15
C ALA A 303 -6.97 7.01 -7.37
N VAL A 304 -5.83 7.30 -8.01
CA VAL A 304 -4.68 7.91 -7.33
C VAL A 304 -5.05 9.30 -6.79
N LEU A 305 -5.74 10.10 -7.59
CA LEU A 305 -6.24 11.42 -7.15
C LEU A 305 -7.32 11.27 -6.06
N GLY A 306 -8.23 10.32 -6.23
CA GLY A 306 -9.27 10.00 -5.25
C GLY A 306 -8.68 9.59 -3.91
N ALA A 307 -7.68 8.71 -3.90
CA ALA A 307 -6.98 8.29 -2.69
C ALA A 307 -6.33 9.49 -2.00
N LEU A 308 -5.61 10.34 -2.75
CA LEU A 308 -5.03 11.58 -2.20
C LEU A 308 -6.11 12.47 -1.57
N LEU A 309 -7.24 12.68 -2.25
CA LEU A 309 -8.36 13.46 -1.71
C LEU A 309 -8.99 12.83 -0.47
N GLY A 310 -9.01 11.49 -0.36
CA GLY A 310 -9.47 10.77 0.83
C GLY A 310 -8.54 10.91 2.03
N LEU A 311 -7.22 11.00 1.78
CA LEU A 311 -6.20 11.22 2.80
C LEU A 311 -6.30 12.62 3.44
N LEU A 312 -6.43 13.68 2.62
CA LEU A 312 -6.38 15.08 3.09
C LEU A 312 -7.31 15.42 4.28
N PRO A 313 -8.61 15.06 4.30
CA PRO A 313 -9.48 15.40 5.41
C PRO A 313 -9.10 14.66 6.70
N VAL A 314 -8.65 13.40 6.60
CA VAL A 314 -8.19 12.63 7.77
C VAL A 314 -6.89 13.23 8.31
N TRP A 315 -5.99 13.63 7.41
CA TRP A 315 -4.71 14.23 7.79
C TRP A 315 -4.88 15.64 8.38
N LYS A 316 -5.86 16.42 7.90
CA LYS A 316 -6.25 17.70 8.50
C LYS A 316 -6.92 17.51 9.86
N ALA A 317 -7.83 16.55 9.99
CA ALA A 317 -8.44 16.22 11.27
C ALA A 317 -7.38 15.80 12.31
N ARG A 318 -6.39 15.01 11.87
CA ARG A 318 -5.23 14.63 12.67
C ARG A 318 -4.47 15.87 13.15
N GLU A 319 -4.08 16.76 12.25
CA GLU A 319 -3.40 18.02 12.61
C GLU A 319 -4.17 18.81 13.65
N THR A 320 -5.48 19.03 13.44
CA THR A 320 -6.35 19.76 14.38
C THR A 320 -6.34 19.12 15.77
N VAL A 321 -6.43 17.79 15.85
CA VAL A 321 -6.37 17.06 17.12
C VAL A 321 -4.97 17.17 17.73
N MET A 322 -3.91 17.01 16.94
CA MET A 322 -2.54 17.01 17.46
C MET A 322 -2.11 18.38 18.00
N ILE A 323 -2.57 19.47 17.41
CA ILE A 323 -2.24 20.84 17.87
C ILE A 323 -3.01 21.20 19.16
N ALA A 324 -4.12 20.55 19.45
CA ALA A 324 -4.92 20.84 20.65
C ALA A 324 -4.14 20.52 21.94
N GLN A 325 -4.31 21.38 22.96
CA GLN A 325 -3.67 21.17 24.25
C GLN A 325 -4.25 19.95 24.97
N GLY A 326 -3.40 19.16 25.63
CA GLY A 326 -3.82 18.04 26.47
C GLY A 326 -4.26 16.79 25.73
N VAL A 327 -3.99 16.68 24.41
CA VAL A 327 -4.29 15.46 23.66
C VAL A 327 -3.35 14.33 24.07
N GLY A 328 -3.96 13.21 24.45
CA GLY A 328 -3.22 11.99 24.81
C GLY A 328 -2.59 11.32 23.59
N LEU A 329 -1.50 10.58 23.83
CA LEU A 329 -0.73 9.91 22.78
C LEU A 329 -1.51 8.78 22.06
N LEU A 330 -2.68 8.38 22.54
CA LEU A 330 -3.52 7.35 21.90
C LEU A 330 -4.24 7.84 20.64
N ALA A 331 -4.80 9.06 20.68
CA ALA A 331 -5.61 9.61 19.60
C ALA A 331 -4.92 9.60 18.22
N PRO A 332 -3.63 9.98 18.09
CA PRO A 332 -2.95 9.97 16.80
C PRO A 332 -2.94 8.61 16.07
N PHE A 333 -3.02 7.48 16.79
CA PHE A 333 -2.90 6.13 16.23
C PHE A 333 -4.14 5.66 15.46
N ALA A 334 -5.28 6.33 15.65
CA ALA A 334 -6.50 6.02 14.91
C ALA A 334 -6.48 6.60 13.49
N PHE A 335 -5.71 7.67 13.25
CA PHE A 335 -5.74 8.40 11.97
C PHE A 335 -5.12 7.63 10.80
N PRO A 336 -3.97 6.93 10.92
CA PRO A 336 -3.41 6.22 9.76
C PRO A 336 -4.29 5.09 9.24
N PRO A 337 -4.89 4.22 10.09
CA PRO A 337 -5.87 3.23 9.61
C PRO A 337 -7.11 3.89 8.98
N LEU A 338 -7.60 4.98 9.56
CA LEU A 338 -8.73 5.73 9.01
C LEU A 338 -8.38 6.36 7.65
N ALA A 339 -7.16 6.90 7.50
CA ALA A 339 -6.65 7.45 6.25
C ALA A 339 -6.63 6.39 5.16
N LEU A 340 -6.09 5.20 5.45
CA LEU A 340 -6.08 4.08 4.50
C LEU A 340 -7.49 3.67 4.06
N LEU A 341 -8.45 3.61 4.99
CA LEU A 341 -9.85 3.31 4.66
C LEU A 341 -10.46 4.39 3.77
N MET A 342 -10.25 5.67 4.11
CA MET A 342 -10.76 6.80 3.34
C MET A 342 -10.12 6.91 1.95
N GLU A 343 -8.84 6.60 1.82
CA GLU A 343 -8.12 6.51 0.54
C GLU A 343 -8.78 5.47 -0.37
N VAL A 344 -9.05 4.27 0.13
CA VAL A 344 -9.70 3.19 -0.65
C VAL A 344 -11.11 3.59 -1.09
N VAL A 345 -11.90 4.14 -0.17
CA VAL A 345 -13.27 4.58 -0.44
C VAL A 345 -13.27 5.68 -1.50
N ALA A 346 -12.49 6.74 -1.31
CA ALA A 346 -12.41 7.86 -2.24
C ALA A 346 -11.85 7.44 -3.60
N ALA A 347 -10.87 6.53 -3.66
CA ALA A 347 -10.37 5.94 -4.90
C ALA A 347 -11.45 5.18 -5.68
N ALA A 348 -12.29 4.40 -4.98
CA ALA A 348 -13.40 3.69 -5.60
C ALA A 348 -14.44 4.67 -6.17
N PHE A 349 -14.83 5.69 -5.41
CA PHE A 349 -15.76 6.72 -5.87
C PHE A 349 -15.21 7.52 -7.07
N ALA A 350 -13.92 7.87 -7.07
CA ALA A 350 -13.29 8.57 -8.19
C ALA A 350 -13.22 7.72 -9.47
N SER A 351 -13.05 6.40 -9.32
CA SER A 351 -12.99 5.45 -10.45
C SER A 351 -14.36 5.19 -11.08
N LEU A 352 -15.42 5.15 -10.27
CA LEU A 352 -16.72 4.62 -10.67
C LEU A 352 -17.35 5.37 -11.87
N PRO A 353 -17.38 6.72 -11.96
CA PRO A 353 -17.94 7.43 -13.11
C PRO A 353 -17.28 7.07 -14.45
N ILE A 354 -15.97 6.86 -14.45
CA ILE A 354 -15.20 6.49 -15.66
C ILE A 354 -15.57 5.08 -16.13
N LEU A 355 -15.81 4.17 -15.18
CA LEU A 355 -16.15 2.78 -15.45
C LEU A 355 -17.62 2.60 -15.82
N LEU A 356 -18.54 3.39 -15.25
CA LEU A 356 -19.98 3.33 -15.55
C LEU A 356 -20.34 3.84 -16.95
N THR A 357 -19.49 4.68 -17.55
CA THR A 357 -19.64 5.13 -18.94
C THR A 357 -19.16 4.09 -19.97
N ALA A 358 -18.73 2.90 -19.53
CA ALA A 358 -18.43 1.80 -20.42
C ALA A 358 -19.70 1.27 -21.11
N PRO A 359 -19.61 0.73 -22.35
CA PRO A 359 -20.75 0.14 -23.03
C PRO A 359 -21.36 -1.01 -22.20
N GLN A 360 -22.68 -1.15 -22.27
CA GLN A 360 -23.35 -2.32 -21.72
C GLN A 360 -22.96 -3.53 -22.54
N VAL A 361 -22.65 -4.64 -21.86
CA VAL A 361 -22.51 -5.92 -22.53
C VAL A 361 -23.90 -6.34 -22.98
N ARG A 362 -24.19 -6.19 -24.28
CA ARG A 362 -25.37 -6.85 -24.86
C ARG A 362 -25.10 -8.34 -24.77
N THR A 363 -25.74 -9.01 -23.81
CA THR A 363 -25.86 -10.45 -23.85
C THR A 363 -26.76 -10.77 -25.04
N GLU A 364 -26.17 -11.05 -26.20
CA GLU A 364 -26.91 -11.35 -27.44
C GLU A 364 -27.79 -12.60 -27.33
N ASN A 365 -27.74 -13.33 -26.21
CA ASN A 365 -28.67 -14.40 -25.90
C ASN A 365 -29.66 -13.93 -24.83
N GLY A 366 -30.75 -13.29 -25.29
CA GLY A 366 -31.99 -13.13 -24.54
C GLY A 366 -32.71 -14.46 -24.31
N ALA A 367 -32.03 -15.46 -23.75
CA ALA A 367 -32.64 -16.62 -23.14
C ALA A 367 -32.44 -16.46 -21.63
N PHE A 368 -33.40 -15.80 -21.00
CA PHE A 368 -33.57 -15.74 -19.55
C PHE A 368 -33.60 -17.18 -18.99
N ALA A 369 -32.45 -17.67 -18.54
CA ALA A 369 -32.40 -18.74 -17.56
C ALA A 369 -32.65 -18.11 -16.18
N LEU A 370 -33.92 -17.88 -15.86
CA LEU A 370 -34.38 -17.82 -14.48
C LEU A 370 -34.11 -19.18 -13.85
N MET A 371 -32.97 -19.34 -13.17
CA MET A 371 -32.78 -20.46 -12.26
C MET A 371 -31.96 -20.02 -11.03
N GLY A 372 -32.62 -20.11 -9.88
CA GLY A 372 -32.03 -20.54 -8.59
C GLY A 372 -31.36 -19.47 -7.76
#